data_AF-A0AAW0Z3T6-F1
#
_entry.id   AF-A0AAW0Z3T6-F1
#
_cell.length_a   1.000
_cell.length_b   1.000
_cell.length_c   1.000
_cell.angle_alpha   90.00
_cell.angle_beta   90.00
_cell.angle_gamma   90.00
#
_symmetry.space_group_name_H-M   'P 1'
#
loop_
_entity.id
_entity.type
_entity.pdbx_description
1 polymer ?
#
loop_
_entity_poly.entity_id
_entity_poly.type
_entity_poly.pdbx_seq_one_letter_code
_entity_poly.pdbx_strand_id
1 'polypeptide(L)'
;MSTSSPSLILFTTSQTPLPVRYPHPRKPQLVLPPLVHRSLHNALDGEGPSVLNDEATLVIPHPDGLVKNDLPSHSHSLSEKTGVDQINQSSPQDGMIAQLPESASIHTPLDIELTVKLHLVSSPSSQSSSPPSGNDSASSLLQMISESLETLSRYKGLSSTAIDTLLIGFKGMDYRGSKTIASEMFGCGSEGLEAPNTETVSPELEKQILGLWKELSNDDDDDQGVIGRDVKLGILYSPLGLLRKLVEQQEGSGTGRKVGVNALDTPDCHHLPKEYTQYAREHGVELWAGGGGEGSDPLPSAHLHNLLQEFVPALKTVGRPPKSVDRLERLIPVRADGLKFETEQVEKGLEVRWVLSYTLVSKTRNVVKDKGYIIAADLAS
;
A
#
# COMPACT_ATOMS: atom_id res chain seq x y z
N MET A 1 -30.47 -1.85 2.36
CA MET A 1 -29.40 -2.07 1.38
C MET A 1 -28.24 -1.18 1.79
N SER A 2 -27.16 -1.78 2.29
CA SER A 2 -25.93 -1.07 2.65
C SER A 2 -25.28 -0.59 1.36
N THR A 3 -25.25 0.71 1.10
CA THR A 3 -24.50 1.29 -0.02
C THR A 3 -23.05 1.39 0.43
N SER A 4 -22.20 0.47 -0.03
CA SER A 4 -20.76 0.56 0.18
C SER A 4 -20.25 1.89 -0.39
N SER A 5 -19.41 2.59 0.38
CA SER A 5 -18.76 3.80 -0.10
C SER A 5 -17.96 3.49 -1.38
N PRO A 6 -17.96 4.38 -2.38
CA PRO A 6 -17.20 4.16 -3.59
C PRO A 6 -15.70 4.18 -3.26
N SER A 7 -15.01 3.12 -3.68
CA SER A 7 -13.58 2.96 -3.40
C SER A 7 -12.75 3.59 -4.52
N LEU A 8 -11.56 4.09 -4.17
CA LEU A 8 -10.60 4.71 -5.05
C LEU A 8 -9.28 3.94 -4.94
N ILE A 9 -8.80 3.39 -6.06
CA ILE A 9 -7.49 2.75 -6.15
C ILE A 9 -6.57 3.60 -7.01
N LEU A 10 -5.43 4.01 -6.48
CA LEU A 10 -4.43 4.82 -7.18
C LEU A 10 -3.12 4.04 -7.30
N PHE A 11 -2.54 4.03 -8.49
CA PHE A 11 -1.22 3.47 -8.75
C PHE A 11 -0.21 4.59 -8.97
N THR A 12 0.98 4.45 -8.40
CA THR A 12 2.07 5.41 -8.63
C THR A 12 3.44 4.74 -8.68
N THR A 13 4.36 5.36 -9.43
CA THR A 13 5.76 4.95 -9.58
C THR A 13 6.67 5.68 -8.61
N SER A 14 7.94 5.29 -8.60
CA SER A 14 9.04 6.10 -8.10
C SER A 14 9.62 7.09 -9.12
N GLN A 15 8.82 7.61 -10.06
CA GLN A 15 9.28 8.62 -11.02
C GLN A 15 9.69 9.93 -10.32
N THR A 16 10.20 10.89 -11.09
CA THR A 16 10.49 12.23 -10.57
C THR A 16 9.22 12.87 -10.00
N PRO A 17 9.20 13.24 -8.70
CA PRO A 17 8.02 13.81 -8.06
C PRO A 17 7.65 15.17 -8.65
N LEU A 18 6.36 15.52 -8.62
CA LEU A 18 5.90 16.89 -8.92
C LEU A 18 5.58 17.66 -7.64
N PRO A 19 5.92 18.96 -7.57
CA PRO A 19 5.60 19.77 -6.41
C PRO A 19 4.09 19.85 -6.22
N VAL A 20 3.61 19.71 -4.98
CA VAL A 20 2.20 19.88 -4.65
C VAL A 20 1.81 21.37 -4.77
N ARG A 21 0.57 21.65 -5.20
CA ARG A 21 0.09 23.02 -5.45
C ARG A 21 -0.75 23.61 -4.32
N TYR A 22 -1.01 22.85 -3.27
CA TYR A 22 -1.77 23.30 -2.09
C TYR A 22 -0.84 23.72 -0.95
N PRO A 23 -1.29 24.61 -0.03
CA PRO A 23 -0.57 24.91 1.20
C PRO A 23 -0.36 23.64 2.02
N HIS A 24 0.89 23.27 2.30
CA HIS A 24 1.22 22.04 3.02
C HIS A 24 1.89 22.33 4.36
N PRO A 25 1.74 21.43 5.36
CA PRO A 25 2.47 21.50 6.60
C PRO A 25 3.98 21.57 6.35
N ARG A 26 4.69 22.32 7.18
CA ARG A 26 6.14 22.44 7.08
C ARG A 26 6.85 21.11 7.29
N LYS A 27 6.27 20.21 8.10
CA LYS A 27 6.76 18.88 8.43
C LYS A 27 5.58 17.95 8.81
N PRO A 28 5.70 16.62 8.64
CA PRO A 28 6.79 15.92 7.96
C PRO A 28 6.72 16.14 6.44
N GLN A 29 7.87 16.13 5.76
CA GLN A 29 7.91 16.15 4.30
C GLN A 29 7.73 14.73 3.76
N LEU A 30 6.53 14.43 3.25
CA LEU A 30 6.19 13.09 2.76
C LEU A 30 6.61 12.91 1.29
N VAL A 31 7.13 11.72 0.97
CA VAL A 31 7.58 11.36 -0.39
C VAL A 31 6.41 11.00 -1.31
N LEU A 32 5.36 10.37 -0.76
CA LEU A 32 4.23 9.85 -1.53
C LEU A 32 3.34 10.92 -2.19
N PRO A 33 2.90 12.01 -1.53
CA PRO A 33 2.01 12.98 -2.16
C PRO A 33 2.57 13.57 -3.47
N PRO A 34 3.85 13.98 -3.55
CA PRO A 34 4.46 14.41 -4.82
C PRO A 34 4.53 13.36 -5.93
N LEU A 35 4.68 12.07 -5.57
CA LEU A 35 4.66 10.96 -6.54
C LEU A 35 3.25 10.72 -7.07
N VAL A 36 2.26 10.67 -6.16
CA VAL A 36 0.84 10.54 -6.53
C VAL A 36 0.42 11.71 -7.41
N HIS A 37 0.91 12.93 -7.14
CA HIS A 37 0.64 14.11 -7.96
C HIS A 37 1.05 13.92 -9.43
N ARG A 38 2.28 13.41 -9.66
CA ARG A 38 2.77 13.08 -11.00
C ARG A 38 1.88 12.05 -11.69
N SER A 39 1.52 11.00 -10.97
CA SER A 39 0.71 9.90 -11.50
C SER A 39 -0.71 10.36 -11.88
N LEU A 40 -1.33 11.22 -11.07
CA LEU A 40 -2.64 11.81 -11.36
C LEU A 40 -2.62 12.67 -12.61
N HIS A 41 -1.63 13.56 -12.76
CA HIS A 41 -1.47 14.34 -13.99
C HIS A 41 -1.29 13.45 -15.22
N ASN A 42 -0.40 12.45 -15.15
CA ASN A 42 -0.20 11.54 -16.27
C ASN A 42 -1.49 10.77 -16.64
N ALA A 43 -2.31 10.41 -15.65
CA ALA A 43 -3.52 9.62 -15.88
C ALA A 43 -4.74 10.46 -16.28
N LEU A 44 -4.89 11.68 -15.76
CA LEU A 44 -6.11 12.48 -15.87
C LEU A 44 -6.02 13.67 -16.83
N ASP A 45 -4.83 14.21 -17.11
CA ASP A 45 -4.67 15.37 -18.00
C ASP A 45 -4.62 14.99 -19.50
N GLY A 46 -4.52 13.70 -19.82
CA GLY A 46 -4.47 13.22 -21.21
C GLY A 46 -5.80 13.39 -21.95
N GLU A 47 -5.75 13.35 -23.30
CA GLU A 47 -6.94 13.45 -24.17
C GLU A 47 -7.97 12.32 -23.96
N GLY A 48 -7.60 11.26 -23.24
CA GLY A 48 -8.52 10.30 -22.64
C GLY A 48 -7.99 9.88 -21.27
N PRO A 49 -8.74 10.12 -20.17
CA PRO A 49 -8.27 9.76 -18.84
C PRO A 49 -8.11 8.24 -18.74
N SER A 50 -6.93 7.80 -18.27
CA SER A 50 -6.68 6.39 -18.00
C SER A 50 -7.33 6.05 -16.68
N VAL A 51 -8.61 5.70 -16.73
CA VAL A 51 -9.41 5.35 -15.55
C VAL A 51 -10.31 4.16 -15.87
N LEU A 52 -10.38 3.22 -14.94
CA LEU A 52 -11.22 2.04 -15.02
C LEU A 52 -12.27 2.14 -13.92
N ASN A 53 -13.53 1.91 -14.26
CA ASN A 53 -14.64 1.92 -13.31
C ASN A 53 -15.16 0.48 -13.18
N ASP A 54 -14.82 -0.17 -12.06
CA ASP A 54 -15.22 -1.55 -11.76
C ASP A 54 -16.21 -1.54 -10.59
N GLU A 55 -17.49 -1.82 -10.85
CA GLU A 55 -18.52 -2.11 -9.84
C GLU A 55 -18.55 -1.17 -8.60
N ALA A 56 -18.37 0.15 -8.82
CA ALA A 56 -18.29 1.24 -7.82
C ALA A 56 -16.88 1.55 -7.25
N THR A 57 -15.84 0.98 -7.85
CA THR A 57 -14.44 1.32 -7.60
C THR A 57 -13.88 2.14 -8.76
N LEU A 58 -13.36 3.32 -8.46
CA LEU A 58 -12.61 4.14 -9.38
C LEU A 58 -11.14 3.75 -9.32
N VAL A 59 -10.60 3.22 -10.42
CA VAL A 59 -9.22 2.77 -10.50
C VAL A 59 -8.44 3.70 -11.42
N ILE A 60 -7.44 4.40 -10.88
CA ILE A 60 -6.50 5.23 -11.64
C ILE A 60 -5.22 4.42 -11.85
N PRO A 61 -5.14 3.65 -12.95
CA PRO A 61 -4.00 2.80 -13.28
C PRO A 61 -2.72 3.59 -13.46
N HIS A 62 -1.64 2.81 -13.45
CA HIS A 62 -0.29 3.30 -13.65
C HIS A 62 -0.12 3.89 -15.05
N PRO A 63 0.50 5.08 -15.20
CA PRO A 63 0.63 5.73 -16.50
C PRO A 63 1.46 4.93 -17.50
N ASP A 64 2.50 4.22 -17.02
CA ASP A 64 3.31 3.33 -17.86
C ASP A 64 2.80 1.88 -17.91
N GLY A 65 1.76 1.55 -17.11
CA GLY A 65 1.33 0.17 -16.85
C GLY A 65 0.10 -0.27 -17.65
N LEU A 66 -0.46 0.63 -18.46
CA LEU A 66 -1.46 0.28 -19.45
C LEU A 66 -0.94 0.65 -20.82
N VAL A 67 -0.29 -0.31 -21.48
CA VAL A 67 -0.43 -0.39 -22.93
C VAL A 67 -1.94 -0.39 -23.17
N LYS A 68 -2.44 0.51 -24.03
CA LYS A 68 -3.86 0.77 -24.33
C LYS A 68 -4.73 -0.48 -24.68
N ASN A 69 -4.17 -1.69 -24.67
CA ASN A 69 -4.81 -2.95 -25.01
C ASN A 69 -4.82 -4.02 -23.89
N ASP A 70 -4.23 -3.79 -22.71
CA ASP A 70 -4.16 -4.79 -21.61
C ASP A 70 -5.16 -4.52 -20.48
N LEU A 71 -6.42 -4.25 -20.86
CA LEU A 71 -7.52 -4.52 -19.94
C LEU A 71 -7.84 -6.01 -20.06
N PRO A 72 -8.03 -6.78 -18.97
CA PRO A 72 -8.60 -8.10 -19.08
C PRO A 72 -9.94 -7.95 -19.80
N SER A 73 -10.01 -8.47 -21.02
CA SER A 73 -11.26 -8.53 -21.75
C SER A 73 -12.15 -9.47 -20.96
N HIS A 74 -13.10 -8.93 -20.20
CA HIS A 74 -14.23 -9.71 -19.71
C HIS A 74 -15.03 -10.15 -20.93
N SER A 75 -14.54 -11.17 -21.62
CA SER A 75 -15.31 -11.97 -22.55
C SER A 75 -16.27 -12.78 -21.67
N HIS A 76 -17.38 -12.14 -21.30
CA HIS A 76 -18.57 -12.89 -20.96
C HIS A 76 -18.87 -13.79 -22.15
N SER A 77 -18.66 -15.08 -21.95
CA SER A 77 -19.10 -16.15 -22.84
C SER A 77 -20.62 -16.12 -22.90
N LEU A 78 -21.18 -15.28 -23.78
CA LEU A 78 -22.55 -15.42 -24.22
C LEU A 78 -22.56 -16.43 -25.37
N SER A 79 -22.68 -17.69 -24.99
CA SER A 79 -23.38 -18.66 -25.82
C SER A 79 -24.85 -18.23 -25.87
N GLU A 80 -25.32 -17.74 -27.01
CA GLU A 80 -26.39 -18.40 -27.77
C GLU A 80 -26.77 -17.64 -29.07
N LYS A 81 -26.62 -18.38 -30.18
CA LYS A 81 -27.55 -18.51 -31.33
C LYS A 81 -28.05 -17.25 -32.05
N THR A 82 -27.56 -17.10 -33.28
CA THR A 82 -28.27 -16.93 -34.58
C THR A 82 -27.17 -16.66 -35.61
N GLY A 83 -27.12 -17.12 -36.85
CA GLY A 83 -27.95 -17.94 -37.73
C GLY A 83 -27.27 -17.83 -39.11
N VAL A 84 -26.90 -18.98 -39.68
CA VAL A 84 -26.73 -19.36 -41.10
C VAL A 84 -26.51 -18.26 -42.17
N ASP A 85 -25.36 -18.32 -42.86
CA ASP A 85 -25.20 -18.42 -44.34
C ASP A 85 -23.69 -18.43 -44.68
N GLN A 86 -23.05 -19.58 -44.90
CA GLN A 86 -22.80 -20.27 -46.17
C GLN A 86 -21.82 -19.61 -47.18
N ILE A 87 -20.71 -20.35 -47.43
CA ILE A 87 -20.03 -20.59 -48.72
C ILE A 87 -18.99 -19.55 -49.21
N ASN A 88 -17.67 -19.85 -49.09
CA ASN A 88 -16.84 -20.46 -50.17
C ASN A 88 -15.32 -20.51 -49.85
N GLN A 89 -14.79 -21.74 -49.89
CA GLN A 89 -13.56 -22.23 -50.57
C GLN A 89 -12.15 -21.64 -50.37
N SER A 90 -11.25 -22.60 -50.12
CA SER A 90 -9.84 -22.75 -50.57
C SER A 90 -8.69 -22.07 -49.80
N SER A 91 -8.02 -22.88 -48.97
CA SER A 91 -6.55 -22.94 -48.87
C SER A 91 -6.02 -23.84 -50.01
N PRO A 92 -4.73 -23.82 -50.46
CA PRO A 92 -3.57 -23.71 -49.56
C PRO A 92 -2.27 -23.05 -50.09
N GLN A 93 -1.34 -22.92 -49.14
CA GLN A 93 0.14 -22.90 -49.25
C GLN A 93 0.93 -21.57 -49.28
N ASP A 94 1.87 -21.57 -48.34
CA ASP A 94 3.20 -20.96 -48.33
C ASP A 94 3.34 -19.43 -48.41
N GLY A 95 3.37 -18.85 -47.21
CA GLY A 95 4.03 -17.58 -46.95
C GLY A 95 4.51 -17.56 -45.50
N MET A 96 5.72 -18.09 -45.27
CA MET A 96 6.48 -17.84 -44.04
C MET A 96 6.52 -16.32 -43.79
N ILE A 97 5.74 -15.84 -42.83
CA ILE A 97 6.00 -14.57 -42.16
C ILE A 97 6.06 -14.89 -40.69
N ALA A 98 7.27 -14.71 -40.17
CA ALA A 98 7.72 -14.89 -38.81
C ALA A 98 6.60 -14.79 -37.77
N GLN A 99 6.44 -15.89 -37.03
CA GLN A 99 5.94 -15.85 -35.66
C GLN A 99 6.77 -14.79 -34.91
N LEU A 100 6.19 -13.60 -34.77
CA LEU A 100 6.61 -12.64 -33.77
C LEU A 100 6.42 -13.31 -32.40
N PRO A 101 7.39 -13.15 -31.50
CA PRO A 101 7.45 -13.94 -30.28
C PRO A 101 6.22 -13.66 -29.45
N GLU A 102 5.65 -14.73 -28.89
CA GLU A 102 4.86 -14.67 -27.66
C GLU A 102 5.44 -13.57 -26.79
N SER A 103 4.60 -12.58 -26.46
CA SER A 103 4.85 -11.55 -25.48
C SER A 103 5.55 -12.21 -24.31
N ALA A 104 6.87 -12.04 -24.25
CA ALA A 104 7.70 -12.67 -23.27
C ALA A 104 7.09 -12.31 -21.91
N SER A 105 6.68 -13.32 -21.15
CA SER A 105 6.59 -13.18 -19.70
C SER A 105 7.96 -12.65 -19.26
N ILE A 106 8.07 -11.34 -19.04
CA ILE A 106 9.35 -10.60 -18.87
C ILE A 106 10.08 -11.06 -17.59
N HIS A 107 9.49 -11.96 -16.81
CA HIS A 107 10.05 -12.48 -15.59
C HIS A 107 9.95 -14.00 -15.59
N THR A 108 11.07 -14.68 -15.84
CA THR A 108 11.21 -16.05 -15.35
C THR A 108 11.06 -15.99 -13.83
N PRO A 109 10.04 -16.63 -13.23
CA PRO A 109 9.69 -16.47 -11.81
C PRO A 109 10.82 -16.85 -10.85
N LEU A 110 11.85 -17.53 -11.34
CA LEU A 110 13.05 -17.94 -10.59
C LEU A 110 14.06 -16.81 -10.31
N ASP A 111 14.02 -15.69 -11.03
CA ASP A 111 15.00 -14.57 -10.91
C ASP A 111 14.39 -13.28 -10.32
N ILE A 112 13.41 -13.43 -9.44
CA ILE A 112 12.79 -12.28 -8.77
C ILE A 112 12.77 -12.47 -7.26
N GLU A 113 13.00 -11.37 -6.56
CA GLU A 113 12.72 -11.19 -5.14
C GLU A 113 11.68 -10.08 -5.02
N LEU A 114 10.52 -10.40 -4.45
CA LEU A 114 9.41 -9.48 -4.25
C LEU A 114 9.27 -9.15 -2.76
N THR A 115 9.53 -7.89 -2.42
CA THR A 115 9.22 -7.33 -1.10
C THR A 115 7.98 -6.46 -1.20
N VAL A 116 7.02 -6.69 -0.31
CA VAL A 116 5.80 -5.88 -0.15
C VAL A 116 5.80 -5.25 1.24
N LYS A 117 5.56 -3.94 1.32
CA LYS A 117 5.23 -3.25 2.57
C LYS A 117 3.80 -2.75 2.50
N LEU A 118 2.98 -3.13 3.48
CA LEU A 118 1.59 -2.74 3.57
C LEU A 118 1.36 -1.92 4.84
N HIS A 119 0.98 -0.67 4.68
CA HIS A 119 0.57 0.21 5.78
C HIS A 119 -0.96 0.19 5.89
N LEU A 120 -1.47 -0.27 7.03
CA LEU A 120 -2.89 -0.26 7.37
C LEU A 120 -3.22 1.05 8.11
N VAL A 121 -3.99 1.92 7.45
CA VAL A 121 -4.17 3.33 7.84
C VAL A 121 -5.53 3.58 8.49
N SER A 122 -6.60 2.94 7.99
CA SER A 122 -7.94 3.06 8.56
C SER A 122 -8.12 2.14 9.77
N SER A 123 -8.75 2.68 10.82
CA SER A 123 -9.21 1.89 11.96
C SER A 123 -10.57 1.24 11.65
N PRO A 124 -10.76 -0.07 11.93
CA PRO A 124 -12.05 -0.73 11.74
C PRO A 124 -13.19 -0.14 12.59
N SER A 125 -12.87 0.70 13.58
CA SER A 125 -13.85 1.41 14.42
C SER A 125 -14.59 2.55 13.72
N SER A 126 -14.16 3.01 12.54
CA SER A 126 -14.80 4.13 11.83
C SER A 126 -16.17 3.77 11.23
N GLN A 127 -16.48 2.48 11.08
CA GLN A 127 -17.65 2.01 10.33
C GLN A 127 -18.74 1.33 11.19
N SER A 128 -18.54 1.14 12.50
CA SER A 128 -19.57 0.55 13.36
C SER A 128 -19.77 1.34 14.65
N SER A 129 -21.03 1.63 14.98
CA SER A 129 -21.45 2.36 16.18
C SER A 129 -21.37 1.52 17.47
N SER A 130 -20.58 0.45 17.48
CA SER A 130 -20.40 -0.45 18.62
C SER A 130 -18.91 -0.70 18.81
N PRO A 131 -18.41 -0.78 20.06
CA PRO A 131 -17.02 -1.10 20.30
C PRO A 131 -16.73 -2.48 19.68
N PRO A 132 -15.77 -2.59 18.73
CA PRO A 132 -15.47 -3.87 18.11
C PRO A 132 -14.97 -4.83 19.18
N SER A 133 -15.47 -6.06 19.15
CA SER A 133 -14.83 -7.12 19.92
C SER A 133 -13.42 -7.33 19.34
N GLY A 134 -12.47 -7.80 20.15
CA GLY A 134 -11.07 -7.91 19.72
C GLY A 134 -10.86 -8.78 18.46
N ASN A 135 -11.78 -9.70 18.20
CA ASN A 135 -11.71 -10.60 17.04
C ASN A 135 -12.26 -9.93 15.76
N ASP A 136 -13.31 -9.11 15.87
CA ASP A 136 -13.90 -8.43 14.70
C ASP A 136 -12.90 -7.48 14.02
N SER A 137 -12.02 -6.87 14.83
CA SER A 137 -10.96 -6.01 14.33
C SER A 137 -9.87 -6.77 13.57
N ALA A 138 -9.48 -7.96 14.03
CA ALA A 138 -8.41 -8.74 13.41
C ALA A 138 -8.87 -9.29 12.05
N SER A 139 -10.09 -9.81 11.99
CA SER A 139 -10.70 -10.28 10.74
C SER A 139 -10.85 -9.16 9.70
N SER A 140 -11.19 -7.93 10.12
CA SER A 140 -11.23 -6.77 9.21
C SER A 140 -9.84 -6.39 8.68
N LEU A 141 -8.80 -6.46 9.51
CA LEU A 141 -7.42 -6.21 9.08
C LEU A 141 -6.93 -7.30 8.11
N LEU A 142 -7.25 -8.58 8.37
CA LEU A 142 -6.98 -9.67 7.43
C LEU A 142 -7.66 -9.45 6.08
N GLN A 143 -8.93 -9.03 6.09
CA GLN A 143 -9.64 -8.73 4.86
C GLN A 143 -8.94 -7.62 4.07
N MET A 144 -8.45 -6.58 4.73
CA MET A 144 -7.67 -5.52 4.07
C MET A 144 -6.33 -6.02 3.51
N ILE A 145 -5.65 -6.93 4.22
CA ILE A 145 -4.44 -7.57 3.71
C ILE A 145 -4.77 -8.35 2.44
N SER A 146 -5.78 -9.23 2.50
CA SER A 146 -6.23 -10.04 1.36
C SER A 146 -6.58 -9.17 0.15
N GLU A 147 -7.41 -8.14 0.34
CA GLU A 147 -7.77 -7.19 -0.71
C GLU A 147 -6.56 -6.50 -1.33
N SER A 148 -5.59 -6.07 -0.51
CA SER A 148 -4.39 -5.39 -1.01
C SER A 148 -3.51 -6.31 -1.85
N LEU A 149 -3.35 -7.58 -1.45
CA LEU A 149 -2.57 -8.57 -2.17
C LEU A 149 -3.29 -9.04 -3.44
N GLU A 150 -4.61 -9.19 -3.40
CA GLU A 150 -5.43 -9.46 -4.58
C GLU A 150 -5.33 -8.31 -5.58
N THR A 151 -5.38 -7.06 -5.10
CA THR A 151 -5.19 -5.87 -5.95
C THR A 151 -3.81 -5.88 -6.61
N LEU A 152 -2.75 -6.18 -5.85
CA LEU A 152 -1.40 -6.31 -6.41
C LEU A 152 -1.36 -7.41 -7.49
N SER A 153 -1.92 -8.58 -7.21
CA SER A 153 -1.96 -9.71 -8.15
C SER A 153 -2.75 -9.36 -9.42
N ARG A 154 -3.94 -8.78 -9.26
CA ARG A 154 -4.86 -8.47 -10.36
C ARG A 154 -4.31 -7.41 -11.31
N TYR A 155 -3.69 -6.36 -10.78
CA TYR A 155 -3.26 -5.21 -11.58
C TYR A 155 -1.77 -5.20 -11.94
N LYS A 156 -0.92 -5.91 -11.18
CA LYS A 156 0.52 -6.02 -11.47
C LYS A 156 0.96 -7.41 -11.90
N GLY A 157 0.08 -8.42 -11.84
CA GLY A 157 0.44 -9.81 -12.14
C GLY A 157 1.39 -10.42 -11.09
N LEU A 158 1.54 -9.78 -9.94
CA LEU A 158 2.43 -10.20 -8.86
C LEU A 158 1.61 -10.97 -7.82
N SER A 159 1.58 -12.30 -7.92
CA SER A 159 0.77 -13.16 -7.05
C SER A 159 1.23 -13.11 -5.59
N SER A 160 0.29 -13.30 -4.66
CA SER A 160 0.58 -13.39 -3.22
C SER A 160 1.57 -14.52 -2.88
N THR A 161 1.57 -15.59 -3.68
CA THR A 161 2.51 -16.72 -3.58
C THR A 161 3.92 -16.40 -4.06
N ALA A 162 4.11 -15.33 -4.84
CA ALA A 162 5.41 -14.91 -5.34
C ALA A 162 6.09 -13.88 -4.43
N ILE A 163 5.45 -13.51 -3.31
CA ILE A 163 6.00 -12.57 -2.34
C ILE A 163 7.07 -13.30 -1.52
N ASP A 164 8.30 -12.81 -1.50
CA ASP A 164 9.35 -13.36 -0.64
C ASP A 164 9.26 -12.75 0.77
N THR A 165 8.92 -11.46 0.89
CA THR A 165 8.80 -10.75 2.17
C THR A 165 7.58 -9.85 2.20
N LEU A 166 6.76 -9.96 3.24
CA LEU A 166 5.62 -9.09 3.50
C LEU A 166 5.79 -8.39 4.85
N LEU A 167 5.86 -7.07 4.82
CA LEU A 167 5.99 -6.21 5.99
C LEU A 167 4.67 -5.47 6.25
N ILE A 168 4.13 -5.58 7.48
CA ILE A 168 2.85 -4.96 7.84
C ILE A 168 3.09 -3.82 8.84
N GLY A 169 2.59 -2.62 8.52
CA GLY A 169 2.61 -1.44 9.37
C GLY A 169 1.21 -0.97 9.74
N PHE A 170 1.11 -0.22 10.83
CA PHE A 170 -0.15 0.27 11.35
C PHE A 170 -0.01 1.73 11.72
N LYS A 171 -0.99 2.55 11.33
CA LYS A 171 -1.05 3.94 11.74
C LYS A 171 -1.03 4.08 13.27
N GLY A 172 -0.12 4.91 13.78
CA GLY A 172 0.12 5.09 15.21
C GLY A 172 1.28 4.24 15.76
N MET A 173 1.92 3.41 14.91
CA MET A 173 3.14 2.69 15.24
C MET A 173 4.33 3.33 14.54
N ASP A 174 5.00 4.26 15.22
CA ASP A 174 6.06 5.10 14.66
C ASP A 174 7.34 5.02 15.49
N TYR A 175 8.00 3.86 15.55
CA TYR A 175 9.36 3.83 16.11
C TYR A 175 10.31 4.67 15.25
N ARG A 176 10.65 5.85 15.76
CA ARG A 176 11.66 6.74 15.20
C ARG A 176 12.88 6.69 16.11
N GLY A 177 13.99 6.20 15.58
CA GLY A 177 15.24 6.11 16.33
C GLY A 177 15.67 7.47 16.90
N SER A 178 16.54 7.47 17.91
CA SER A 178 17.06 8.68 18.53
C SER A 178 18.07 9.37 17.59
N LYS A 179 17.85 10.64 17.25
CA LYS A 179 18.91 11.46 16.63
C LYS A 179 19.97 11.84 17.67
N THR A 180 21.25 11.71 17.31
CA THR A 180 22.37 12.13 18.16
C THR A 180 22.83 13.55 17.81
N ILE A 181 23.52 14.20 18.76
CA ILE A 181 24.11 15.55 18.62
C ILE A 181 25.00 15.68 17.36
N ALA A 182 25.62 14.58 16.91
CA ALA A 182 26.40 14.57 15.66
C ALA A 182 25.52 14.77 14.42
N SER A 183 24.32 14.17 14.38
CA SER A 183 23.36 14.38 13.27
C SER A 183 22.84 15.83 13.22
N GLU A 184 22.81 16.52 14.36
CA GLU A 184 22.47 17.95 14.46
C GLU A 184 23.59 18.84 13.91
N MET A 185 24.86 18.47 14.12
CA MET A 185 26.03 19.24 13.67
C MET A 185 26.30 19.15 12.17
N PHE A 186 25.92 18.06 11.50
CA PHE A 186 26.18 17.84 10.06
C PHE A 186 25.01 18.19 9.13
N GLY A 187 23.99 18.89 9.62
CA GLY A 187 22.92 19.42 8.77
C GLY A 187 21.99 18.35 8.18
N CYS A 188 21.97 17.14 8.73
CA CYS A 188 21.02 16.10 8.37
C CYS A 188 19.64 16.41 8.97
N GLY A 189 18.95 17.41 8.41
CA GLY A 189 17.54 17.76 8.58
C GLY A 189 16.97 17.65 10.01
N SER A 190 16.45 18.74 10.58
CA SER A 190 15.78 18.76 11.89
C SER A 190 14.44 18.00 11.97
N GLU A 191 14.19 17.03 11.09
CA GLU A 191 13.02 16.14 11.14
C GLU A 191 13.27 15.04 12.19
N GLY A 192 12.45 14.98 13.24
CA GLY A 192 12.66 14.05 14.36
C GLY A 192 13.39 14.60 15.58
N LEU A 193 13.39 15.94 15.78
CA LEU A 193 13.78 16.57 17.06
C LEU A 193 12.71 16.45 18.15
N GLU A 194 11.59 15.78 17.86
CA GLU A 194 10.72 15.29 18.93
C GLU A 194 11.56 14.31 19.75
N ALA A 195 11.49 14.41 21.08
CA ALA A 195 12.17 13.49 21.99
C ALA A 195 12.05 12.05 21.46
N PRO A 196 13.06 11.17 21.62
CA PRO A 196 12.99 9.81 21.12
C PRO A 196 11.64 9.24 21.55
N ASN A 197 10.71 9.11 20.59
CA ASN A 197 9.40 8.54 20.85
C ASN A 197 9.61 7.03 20.84
N THR A 198 10.39 6.58 21.81
CA THR A 198 10.30 5.25 22.35
C THR A 198 8.93 5.18 23.01
N GLU A 199 8.07 4.35 22.42
CA GLU A 199 7.01 3.65 23.15
C GLU A 199 5.80 4.52 23.51
N THR A 200 4.81 4.55 22.62
CA THR A 200 3.44 4.26 23.06
C THR A 200 2.59 3.90 21.86
N VAL A 201 2.58 2.61 21.54
CA VAL A 201 1.47 2.02 20.79
C VAL A 201 0.28 2.03 21.75
N SER A 202 -0.89 2.51 21.31
CA SER A 202 -2.05 2.50 22.20
C SER A 202 -2.42 1.06 22.59
N PRO A 203 -2.93 0.81 23.80
CA PRO A 203 -3.31 -0.55 24.21
C PRO A 203 -4.32 -1.21 23.27
N GLU A 204 -5.20 -0.40 22.67
CA GLU A 204 -6.17 -0.84 21.68
C GLU A 204 -5.48 -1.32 20.40
N LEU A 205 -4.54 -0.52 19.87
CA LEU A 205 -3.79 -0.86 18.66
C LEU A 205 -2.89 -2.08 18.91
N GLU A 206 -2.20 -2.13 20.04
CA GLU A 206 -1.40 -3.30 20.44
C GLU A 206 -2.24 -4.57 20.43
N LYS A 207 -3.43 -4.55 21.04
CA LYS A 207 -4.35 -5.70 21.06
C LYS A 207 -4.77 -6.13 19.66
N GLN A 208 -5.05 -5.17 18.77
CA GLN A 208 -5.39 -5.47 17.37
C GLN A 208 -4.23 -6.14 16.63
N ILE A 209 -3.01 -5.63 16.81
CA ILE A 209 -1.81 -6.18 16.19
C ILE A 209 -1.56 -7.61 16.66
N LEU A 210 -1.59 -7.86 17.98
CA LEU A 210 -1.40 -9.21 18.54
C LEU A 210 -2.49 -10.19 18.10
N GLY A 211 -3.73 -9.70 17.97
CA GLY A 211 -4.87 -10.48 17.45
C GLY A 211 -4.66 -10.88 15.99
N LEU A 212 -4.35 -9.92 15.12
CA LEU A 212 -4.05 -10.16 13.71
C LEU A 212 -2.89 -11.14 13.55
N TRP A 213 -1.82 -10.96 14.32
CA TRP A 213 -0.64 -11.83 14.24
C TRP A 213 -0.95 -13.29 14.62
N LYS A 214 -1.88 -13.47 15.57
CA LYS A 214 -2.40 -14.80 15.92
C LYS A 214 -3.14 -15.43 14.76
N GLU A 215 -3.99 -14.67 14.07
CA GLU A 215 -4.74 -15.18 12.93
C GLU A 215 -3.81 -15.52 11.76
N LEU A 216 -2.85 -14.64 11.45
CA LEU A 216 -1.81 -14.90 10.43
C LEU A 216 -0.95 -16.12 10.73
N SER A 217 -0.74 -16.44 12.01
CA SER A 217 0.01 -17.62 12.42
C SER A 217 -0.82 -18.91 12.35
N ASN A 218 -2.15 -18.82 12.39
CA ASN A 218 -3.05 -19.97 12.27
C ASN A 218 -3.42 -20.27 10.81
N ASP A 219 -3.16 -19.33 9.90
CA ASP A 219 -3.44 -19.42 8.46
C ASP A 219 -2.49 -20.39 7.72
N ASP A 220 -1.57 -21.06 8.44
CA ASP A 220 -0.55 -21.96 7.89
C ASP A 220 -1.06 -23.37 7.53
N ASP A 221 -2.16 -23.81 8.14
CA ASP A 221 -2.61 -25.20 8.02
C ASP A 221 -3.32 -25.50 6.68
N ASP A 222 -3.81 -24.49 5.96
CA ASP A 222 -4.53 -24.67 4.68
C ASP A 222 -3.77 -24.03 3.49
N ASP A 223 -3.71 -24.73 2.35
CA ASP A 223 -3.20 -24.19 1.06
C ASP A 223 -4.04 -22.99 0.53
N GLN A 224 -5.00 -22.50 1.32
CA GLN A 224 -5.90 -21.39 1.04
C GLN A 224 -5.60 -20.13 1.87
N GLY A 225 -4.53 -20.13 2.68
CA GLY A 225 -4.15 -18.96 3.46
C GLY A 225 -3.94 -17.71 2.61
N VAL A 226 -4.23 -16.54 3.18
CA VAL A 226 -4.10 -15.21 2.53
C VAL A 226 -2.67 -14.97 2.08
N ILE A 227 -1.70 -15.52 2.84
CA ILE A 227 -0.27 -15.32 2.62
C ILE A 227 0.39 -16.69 2.43
N GLY A 228 1.18 -16.84 1.36
CA GLY A 228 1.90 -18.09 1.08
C GLY A 228 2.78 -18.58 2.24
N ARG A 229 2.91 -19.90 2.40
CA ARG A 229 3.65 -20.54 3.52
C ARG A 229 5.10 -20.09 3.66
N ASP A 230 5.78 -19.86 2.53
CA ASP A 230 7.21 -19.50 2.50
C ASP A 230 7.45 -17.98 2.62
N VAL A 231 6.39 -17.17 2.76
CA VAL A 231 6.52 -15.71 2.87
C VAL A 231 7.15 -15.35 4.21
N LYS A 232 8.25 -14.60 4.17
CA LYS A 232 8.84 -14.01 5.36
C LYS A 232 7.97 -12.87 5.87
N LEU A 233 7.30 -13.07 6.99
CA LEU A 233 6.51 -12.03 7.64
C LEU A 233 7.39 -11.08 8.44
N GLY A 234 7.07 -9.80 8.35
CA GLY A 234 7.69 -8.79 9.20
C GLY A 234 6.75 -7.64 9.54
N ILE A 235 7.22 -6.80 10.44
CA ILE A 235 6.45 -5.68 10.99
C ILE A 235 7.19 -4.36 10.69
N LEU A 236 6.44 -3.28 10.48
CA LEU A 236 7.00 -1.94 10.25
C LEU A 236 6.96 -1.12 11.53
N TYR A 237 8.11 -0.65 12.00
CA TYR A 237 8.27 0.35 13.05
C TYR A 237 7.80 -0.10 14.44
N SER A 238 7.81 -1.42 14.68
CA SER A 238 7.45 -1.94 16.00
C SER A 238 8.45 -1.45 17.05
N PRO A 239 8.01 -0.88 18.18
CA PRO A 239 8.88 -0.66 19.32
C PRO A 239 9.30 -2.01 19.94
N LEU A 240 10.36 -1.98 20.76
CA LEU A 240 10.94 -3.21 21.34
C LEU A 240 9.93 -3.98 22.20
N GLY A 241 9.15 -3.28 23.03
CA GLY A 241 8.14 -3.91 23.89
C GLY A 241 7.07 -4.69 23.12
N LEU A 242 6.62 -4.17 21.98
CA LEU A 242 5.67 -4.86 21.11
C LEU A 242 6.32 -6.03 20.38
N LEU A 243 7.55 -5.84 19.88
CA LEU A 243 8.29 -6.90 19.20
C LEU A 243 8.50 -8.11 20.13
N ARG A 244 8.82 -7.86 21.41
CA ARG A 244 8.94 -8.91 22.43
C ARG A 244 7.66 -9.75 22.54
N LYS A 245 6.51 -9.07 22.69
CA LYS A 245 5.21 -9.74 22.79
C LYS A 245 4.89 -10.59 21.56
N LEU A 246 5.18 -10.08 20.35
CA LEU A 246 4.95 -10.80 19.10
C LEU A 246 5.80 -12.07 18.99
N VAL A 247 7.08 -11.99 19.35
CA VAL A 247 8.01 -13.14 19.32
C VAL A 247 7.64 -14.16 20.40
N GLU A 248 7.41 -13.72 21.63
CA GLU A 248 7.05 -14.60 22.77
C GLU A 248 5.72 -15.34 22.54
N GLN A 249 4.74 -14.66 21.93
CA GLN A 249 3.45 -15.26 21.57
C GLN A 249 3.60 -16.45 20.60
N GLN A 250 4.62 -16.43 19.74
CA GLN A 250 4.89 -17.47 18.74
C GLN A 250 5.68 -18.63 19.34
N GLU A 251 6.63 -18.36 20.24
CA GLU A 251 7.39 -19.41 20.95
C GLU A 251 6.48 -20.31 21.78
N GLY A 252 5.41 -19.75 22.35
CA GLY A 252 4.42 -20.51 23.11
C GLY A 252 3.51 -21.42 22.28
N SER A 253 3.35 -21.17 20.97
CA SER A 253 2.44 -21.97 20.11
C SER A 253 3.12 -23.17 19.44
N GLY A 254 4.45 -23.14 19.29
CA GLY A 254 5.24 -24.23 18.72
C GLY A 254 5.09 -24.47 17.21
N THR A 255 4.12 -23.84 16.53
CA THR A 255 3.81 -24.06 15.11
C THR A 255 3.53 -22.78 14.30
N GLY A 256 3.62 -21.58 14.89
CA GLY A 256 3.31 -20.33 14.16
C GLY A 256 4.47 -19.76 13.34
N ARG A 257 4.16 -19.13 12.19
CA ARG A 257 5.07 -18.23 11.46
C ARG A 257 5.72 -17.22 12.40
N LYS A 258 7.05 -17.08 12.32
CA LYS A 258 7.81 -16.13 13.16
C LYS A 258 7.85 -14.72 12.57
N VAL A 259 7.97 -13.70 13.42
CA VAL A 259 8.37 -12.36 12.95
C VAL A 259 9.81 -12.44 12.45
N GLY A 260 10.01 -12.43 11.14
CA GLY A 260 11.34 -12.53 10.52
C GLY A 260 12.04 -11.18 10.33
N VAL A 261 11.29 -10.09 10.26
CA VAL A 261 11.81 -8.74 10.00
C VAL A 261 11.09 -7.72 10.86
N ASN A 262 11.81 -6.73 11.38
CA ASN A 262 11.25 -5.46 11.79
C ASN A 262 11.95 -4.32 11.05
N ALA A 263 11.21 -3.60 10.20
CA ALA A 263 11.76 -2.47 9.46
C ALA A 263 11.51 -1.16 10.23
N LEU A 264 12.58 -0.44 10.57
CA LEU A 264 12.54 0.73 11.44
C LEU A 264 12.63 2.02 10.63
N ASP A 265 11.93 3.06 11.07
CA ASP A 265 11.99 4.39 10.47
C ASP A 265 13.14 5.19 11.10
N THR A 266 14.37 4.75 10.85
CA THR A 266 15.57 5.33 11.47
C THR A 266 16.51 5.93 10.41
N PRO A 267 16.68 7.25 10.34
CA PRO A 267 17.55 7.88 9.34
C PRO A 267 19.03 7.49 9.49
N ASP A 268 19.40 6.94 10.65
CA ASP A 268 20.74 6.40 10.91
C ASP A 268 20.64 5.02 11.55
N CYS A 269 21.20 4.01 10.88
CA CYS A 269 21.25 2.64 11.38
C CYS A 269 22.30 2.44 12.49
N HIS A 270 23.23 3.39 12.68
CA HIS A 270 24.33 3.27 13.64
C HIS A 270 23.93 3.49 15.11
N HIS A 271 22.67 3.85 15.38
CA HIS A 271 22.24 4.30 16.71
C HIS A 271 21.01 3.56 17.27
N LEU A 272 20.71 2.36 16.76
CA LEU A 272 19.73 1.50 17.41
C LEU A 272 20.21 1.11 18.83
N PRO A 273 19.35 1.14 19.86
CA PRO A 273 19.73 0.75 21.21
C PRO A 273 20.33 -0.66 21.22
N LYS A 274 21.43 -0.86 21.95
CA LYS A 274 22.12 -2.16 22.04
C LYS A 274 21.15 -3.28 22.44
N GLU A 275 20.28 -2.99 23.41
CA GLU A 275 19.23 -3.92 23.85
C GLU A 275 18.32 -4.37 22.69
N TYR A 276 17.89 -3.43 21.85
CA TYR A 276 17.06 -3.73 20.68
C TYR A 276 17.80 -4.68 19.74
N THR A 277 19.03 -4.30 19.34
CA THR A 277 19.83 -5.10 18.39
C THR A 277 20.20 -6.47 18.94
N GLN A 278 20.44 -6.58 20.24
CA GLN A 278 20.75 -7.84 20.91
C GLN A 278 19.52 -8.74 20.93
N TYR A 279 18.37 -8.22 21.36
CA TYR A 279 17.12 -8.97 21.40
C TYR A 279 16.74 -9.51 20.01
N ALA A 280 16.77 -8.65 19.00
CA ALA A 280 16.46 -9.04 17.61
C ALA A 280 17.40 -10.15 17.12
N ARG A 281 18.71 -10.03 17.39
CA ARG A 281 19.70 -11.05 17.03
C ARG A 281 19.45 -12.38 17.75
N GLU A 282 19.14 -12.36 19.04
CA GLU A 282 18.89 -13.56 19.85
C GLU A 282 17.68 -14.36 19.35
N HIS A 283 16.68 -13.68 18.78
CA HIS A 283 15.44 -14.30 18.31
C HIS A 283 15.36 -14.43 16.78
N GLY A 284 16.46 -14.15 16.06
CA GLY A 284 16.52 -14.29 14.60
C GLY A 284 15.66 -13.28 13.82
N VAL A 285 15.37 -12.12 14.41
CA VAL A 285 14.64 -11.02 13.75
C VAL A 285 15.63 -10.09 13.06
N GLU A 286 15.46 -9.89 11.75
CA GLU A 286 16.24 -8.90 11.01
C GLU A 286 15.76 -7.48 11.26
N LEU A 287 16.69 -6.55 11.46
CA LEU A 287 16.37 -5.13 11.60
C LEU A 287 16.70 -4.41 10.30
N TRP A 288 15.68 -3.92 9.60
CA TRP A 288 15.85 -3.18 8.36
C TRP A 288 15.74 -1.68 8.62
N ALA A 289 16.84 -0.95 8.55
CA ALA A 289 16.80 0.50 8.70
C ALA A 289 16.29 1.16 7.40
N GLY A 290 15.16 1.86 7.46
CA GLY A 290 14.68 2.74 6.40
C GLY A 290 15.39 4.09 6.43
N GLY A 291 15.31 4.87 5.35
CA GLY A 291 16.00 6.18 5.24
C GLY A 291 15.45 7.31 6.14
N GLY A 292 14.48 7.01 7.01
CA GLY A 292 13.73 8.01 7.77
C GLY A 292 12.63 8.68 6.95
N GLY A 293 11.52 9.04 7.61
CA GLY A 293 10.48 9.90 7.05
C GLY A 293 9.35 9.18 6.30
N GLU A 294 9.32 7.84 6.30
CA GLU A 294 8.17 7.08 5.78
C GLU A 294 7.01 7.17 6.78
N GLY A 295 7.28 6.93 8.07
CA GLY A 295 6.28 6.89 9.13
C GLY A 295 5.16 5.87 8.94
N SER A 296 4.27 5.79 9.91
CA SER A 296 3.13 4.86 9.98
C SER A 296 1.91 5.30 9.16
N ASP A 297 1.89 6.56 8.75
CA ASP A 297 0.85 7.16 7.90
C ASP A 297 1.52 7.83 6.69
N PRO A 298 2.01 7.03 5.73
CA PRO A 298 2.89 7.52 4.66
C PRO A 298 2.14 8.37 3.61
N LEU A 299 0.80 8.30 3.60
CA LEU A 299 -0.07 9.19 2.83
C LEU A 299 -1.35 9.51 3.65
N PRO A 300 -1.29 10.52 4.53
CA PRO A 300 -2.44 10.90 5.33
C PRO A 300 -3.63 11.34 4.47
N SER A 301 -4.85 10.99 4.87
CA SER A 301 -6.07 11.31 4.12
C SER A 301 -6.21 12.80 3.78
N ALA A 302 -5.70 13.70 4.63
CA ALA A 302 -5.74 15.13 4.35
C ALA A 302 -4.82 15.54 3.18
N HIS A 303 -3.65 14.90 3.05
CA HIS A 303 -2.76 15.11 1.91
C HIS A 303 -3.41 14.62 0.61
N LEU A 304 -4.00 13.42 0.62
CA LEU A 304 -4.67 12.89 -0.57
C LEU A 304 -5.91 13.71 -0.94
N HIS A 305 -6.72 14.14 0.04
CA HIS A 305 -7.86 15.04 -0.18
C HIS A 305 -7.43 16.31 -0.90
N ASN A 306 -6.46 17.03 -0.35
CA ASN A 306 -5.98 18.28 -0.93
C ASN A 306 -5.32 18.09 -2.29
N LEU A 307 -4.70 16.94 -2.52
CA LEU A 307 -4.12 16.60 -3.81
C LEU A 307 -5.21 16.38 -4.87
N LEU A 308 -6.26 15.62 -4.55
CA LEU A 308 -7.36 15.35 -5.48
C LEU A 308 -8.22 16.57 -5.78
N GLN A 309 -8.19 17.60 -4.93
CA GLN A 309 -8.92 18.86 -5.15
C GLN A 309 -8.61 19.47 -6.52
N GLU A 310 -7.34 19.42 -6.95
CA GLU A 310 -6.91 19.92 -8.26
C GLU A 310 -7.55 19.12 -9.42
N PHE A 311 -7.81 17.83 -9.19
CA PHE A 311 -8.33 16.91 -10.20
C PHE A 311 -9.85 16.75 -10.15
N VAL A 312 -10.55 17.47 -9.27
CA VAL A 312 -12.02 17.41 -9.16
C VAL A 312 -12.73 17.59 -10.51
N PRO A 313 -12.36 18.56 -11.39
CA PRO A 313 -12.99 18.69 -12.69
C PRO A 313 -12.86 17.42 -13.55
N ALA A 314 -11.69 16.77 -13.55
CA ALA A 314 -11.47 15.53 -14.28
C ALA A 314 -12.19 14.34 -13.63
N LEU A 315 -12.18 14.24 -12.30
CA LEU A 315 -12.90 13.18 -11.58
C LEU A 315 -14.42 13.27 -11.79
N LYS A 316 -14.96 14.48 -11.98
CA LYS A 316 -16.38 14.70 -12.31
C LYS A 316 -16.74 14.24 -13.72
N THR A 317 -15.80 14.23 -14.66
CA THR A 317 -16.06 13.80 -16.04
C THR A 317 -15.86 12.29 -16.22
N VAL A 318 -15.19 11.63 -15.29
CA VAL A 318 -14.91 10.20 -15.36
C VAL A 318 -16.04 9.38 -14.70
N GLY A 319 -16.79 8.66 -15.52
CA GLY A 319 -17.79 7.68 -15.07
C GLY A 319 -19.05 8.31 -14.46
N ARG A 320 -19.66 7.60 -13.49
CA ARG A 320 -20.69 8.19 -12.59
C ARG A 320 -19.93 8.74 -11.39
N PRO A 321 -19.59 10.03 -11.35
CA PRO A 321 -18.87 10.58 -10.22
C PRO A 321 -19.73 10.37 -8.98
N PRO A 322 -19.19 9.74 -7.92
CA PRO A 322 -19.94 9.64 -6.70
C PRO A 322 -20.16 11.05 -6.16
N LYS A 323 -21.36 11.32 -5.61
CA LYS A 323 -21.72 12.65 -5.06
C LYS A 323 -20.70 13.16 -4.03
N SER A 324 -19.95 12.24 -3.45
CA SER A 324 -18.82 12.46 -2.54
C SER A 324 -17.68 13.32 -3.11
N VAL A 325 -17.50 13.37 -4.44
CA VAL A 325 -16.43 14.17 -5.08
C VAL A 325 -16.59 15.68 -4.79
N ASP A 326 -17.81 16.16 -4.57
CA ASP A 326 -18.06 17.57 -4.22
C ASP A 326 -17.40 17.97 -2.90
N ARG A 327 -17.20 17.00 -1.97
CA ARG A 327 -16.51 17.26 -0.70
C ARG A 327 -15.01 17.55 -0.88
N LEU A 328 -14.43 17.12 -2.00
CA LEU A 328 -13.03 17.37 -2.34
C LEU A 328 -12.79 18.81 -2.82
N GLU A 329 -13.84 19.56 -3.18
CA GLU A 329 -13.70 20.93 -3.71
C GLU A 329 -13.05 21.90 -2.72
N ARG A 330 -13.20 21.63 -1.41
CA ARG A 330 -12.68 22.47 -0.34
C ARG A 330 -11.37 21.91 0.17
N LEU A 331 -10.32 22.72 0.11
CA LEU A 331 -9.04 22.38 0.73
C LEU A 331 -9.17 22.32 2.25
N ILE A 332 -8.50 21.33 2.83
CA ILE A 332 -8.23 21.24 4.26
C ILE A 332 -7.10 22.22 4.56
N PRO A 333 -7.33 23.26 5.39
CA PRO A 333 -6.33 24.26 5.67
C PRO A 333 -5.20 23.70 6.55
N VAL A 334 -4.03 24.31 6.42
CA VAL A 334 -2.95 24.12 7.38
C VAL A 334 -3.32 24.86 8.68
N ARG A 335 -3.04 24.25 9.83
CA ARG A 335 -3.20 24.88 11.14
C ARG A 335 -2.40 26.19 11.22
N ALA A 336 -2.81 27.08 12.13
CA ALA A 336 -2.13 28.36 12.34
C ALA A 336 -0.64 28.23 12.69
N ASP A 337 -0.24 27.11 13.31
CA ASP A 337 1.16 26.79 13.63
C ASP A 337 2.00 26.34 12.42
N GLY A 338 1.36 26.00 11.29
CA GLY A 338 2.02 25.50 10.09
C GLY A 338 2.50 24.06 10.18
N LEU A 339 2.18 23.32 11.25
CA LEU A 339 2.77 22.00 11.54
C LEU A 339 1.91 20.82 11.08
N LYS A 340 0.58 20.97 11.03
CA LYS A 340 -0.34 19.91 10.59
C LYS A 340 -1.52 20.52 9.84
N PHE A 341 -2.30 19.67 9.18
CA PHE A 341 -3.61 20.06 8.69
C PHE A 341 -4.62 20.21 9.83
N GLU A 342 -5.64 21.03 9.61
CA GLU A 342 -6.81 21.05 10.47
C GLU A 342 -7.64 19.78 10.25
N THR A 343 -7.86 18.99 11.29
CA THR A 343 -8.52 17.68 11.16
C THR A 343 -9.73 17.51 12.07
N GLU A 344 -9.91 18.38 13.06
CA GLU A 344 -10.97 18.22 14.07
C GLU A 344 -12.29 18.87 13.64
N GLN A 345 -12.21 19.91 12.80
CA GLN A 345 -13.37 20.71 12.39
C GLN A 345 -13.65 20.66 10.88
N VAL A 346 -12.91 19.84 10.14
CA VAL A 346 -12.98 19.79 8.67
C VAL A 346 -13.47 18.42 8.24
N GLU A 347 -14.57 18.43 7.51
CA GLU A 347 -15.09 17.24 6.88
C GLU A 347 -14.17 16.83 5.72
N LYS A 348 -13.65 15.60 5.78
CA LYS A 348 -12.82 15.03 4.73
C LYS A 348 -13.72 14.40 3.68
N GLY A 349 -13.36 14.59 2.41
CA GLY A 349 -14.04 13.96 1.27
C GLY A 349 -13.58 12.53 1.01
N LEU A 350 -12.55 12.06 1.72
CA LEU A 350 -12.04 10.68 1.62
C LEU A 350 -11.32 10.21 2.87
N GLU A 351 -11.15 8.90 2.97
CA GLU A 351 -10.33 8.22 3.97
C GLU A 351 -9.40 7.20 3.31
N VAL A 352 -8.08 7.33 3.52
CA VAL A 352 -7.10 6.33 3.05
C VAL A 352 -7.18 5.09 3.94
N ARG A 353 -7.41 3.93 3.32
CA ARG A 353 -7.55 2.64 4.01
C ARG A 353 -6.21 1.97 4.20
N TRP A 354 -5.46 1.82 3.11
CA TRP A 354 -4.16 1.19 3.10
C TRP A 354 -3.27 1.75 2.00
N VAL A 355 -1.95 1.65 2.23
CA VAL A 355 -0.91 2.01 1.27
C VAL A 355 0.03 0.82 1.14
N LEU A 356 0.08 0.23 -0.04
CA LEU A 356 0.97 -0.87 -0.39
C LEU A 356 2.14 -0.30 -1.20
N SER A 357 3.36 -0.61 -0.81
CA SER A 357 4.56 -0.43 -1.65
C SER A 357 5.13 -1.79 -2.00
N TYR A 358 5.64 -1.93 -3.21
CA TYR A 358 6.28 -3.16 -3.65
C TYR A 358 7.61 -2.84 -4.32
N THR A 359 8.57 -3.75 -4.19
CA THR A 359 9.87 -3.67 -4.85
C THR A 359 10.23 -5.05 -5.38
N LEU A 360 10.51 -5.11 -6.67
CA LEU A 360 10.90 -6.30 -7.40
C LEU A 360 12.39 -6.20 -7.74
N VAL A 361 13.21 -7.10 -7.20
CA VAL A 361 14.66 -7.13 -7.42
C VAL A 361 15.05 -8.36 -8.23
N SER A 362 15.97 -8.20 -9.17
CA SER A 362 16.60 -9.33 -9.87
C SER A 362 17.56 -10.04 -8.92
N LYS A 363 17.31 -11.30 -8.55
CA LYS A 363 18.22 -12.08 -7.68
C LYS A 363 19.62 -12.21 -8.28
N THR A 364 19.72 -12.40 -9.60
CA THR A 364 20.99 -12.58 -10.31
C THR A 364 21.76 -11.28 -10.57
N ARG A 365 21.04 -10.20 -10.89
CA ARG A 365 21.66 -8.91 -11.28
C ARG A 365 21.75 -7.91 -10.13
N ASN A 366 21.04 -8.16 -9.03
CA ASN A 366 20.90 -7.26 -7.89
C ASN A 366 20.48 -5.83 -8.31
N VAL A 367 19.54 -5.76 -9.25
CA VAL A 367 18.95 -4.50 -9.75
C VAL A 367 17.45 -4.49 -9.52
N VAL A 368 16.91 -3.32 -9.16
CA VAL A 368 15.47 -3.12 -9.08
C VAL A 368 14.88 -3.20 -10.49
N LYS A 369 14.01 -4.18 -10.71
CA LYS A 369 13.27 -4.38 -11.97
C LYS A 369 12.02 -3.51 -12.02
N ASP A 370 11.28 -3.46 -10.91
CA ASP A 370 10.10 -2.61 -10.75
C ASP A 370 9.94 -2.19 -9.29
N LYS A 371 9.32 -1.03 -9.06
CA LYS A 371 8.86 -0.60 -7.75
C LYS A 371 7.75 0.43 -7.89
N GLY A 372 6.81 0.42 -6.96
CA GLY A 372 5.70 1.35 -6.99
C GLY A 372 4.88 1.30 -5.72
N TYR A 373 3.80 2.08 -5.74
CA TYR A 373 2.82 2.12 -4.67
C TYR A 373 1.41 1.94 -5.23
N ILE A 374 0.56 1.31 -4.43
CA ILE A 374 -0.87 1.16 -4.64
C ILE A 374 -1.55 1.73 -3.40
N ILE A 375 -2.49 2.65 -3.59
CA ILE A 375 -3.22 3.29 -2.51
C ILE A 375 -4.70 2.96 -2.67
N ALA A 376 -5.35 2.53 -1.58
CA ALA A 376 -6.79 2.43 -1.51
C ALA A 376 -7.37 3.48 -0.56
N ALA A 377 -8.44 4.13 -0.99
CA ALA A 377 -9.18 5.09 -0.20
C ALA A 377 -10.70 4.95 -0.43
N ASP A 378 -11.50 5.28 0.57
CA ASP A 378 -12.95 5.39 0.42
C ASP A 378 -13.34 6.85 0.26
N LEU A 379 -14.18 7.14 -0.71
CA LEU A 379 -14.77 8.46 -0.85
C LEU A 379 -15.95 8.59 0.13
N ALA A 380 -16.02 9.71 0.85
CA ALA A 380 -17.00 9.93 1.90
C ALA A 380 -18.43 10.04 1.32
N SER A 381 -19.32 9.10 1.68
CA SER A 381 -20.69 8.97 1.14
C SER A 381 -21.55 10.22 1.26
#